data_AF-A0AAD1ZFP4-F1
#
_entry.id   AF-A0AAD1ZFP4-F1
#
_cell.length_a   1.000
_cell.length_b   1.000
_cell.length_c   1.000
_cell.angle_alpha   90.00
_cell.angle_beta   90.00
_cell.angle_gamma   90.00
#
_symmetry.space_group_name_H-M   'P 1'
#
loop_
_entity.id
_entity.type
_entity.pdbx_description
1 polymer ?
#
loop_
_entity_poly.entity_id
_entity_poly.type
_entity_poly.pdbx_seq_one_letter_code
_entity_poly.pdbx_strand_id
1 'polypeptide(L)'
;MLIVANVKVYMTMLYPLYAKTAFCHVCYNALRLTSTLEKEVSELLEAIPKPFLSLHLRFELKGLTSVYANIFTKSIFHSVEDFANMHGNTKAALDYYVSISSDSNVATYFGNMDKMVAAMRAFKGLPKTLFLSRRGFAVLTSQRLKGKALLEALWKVHRDDFVMGVGSALPDCF
;
A
#
# COMPACT_ATOMS: atom_id res chain seq x y z
N MET A 1 -6.46 -7.86 24.71
CA MET A 1 -6.84 -9.18 24.17
C MET A 1 -7.83 -8.95 23.04
N LEU A 2 -7.39 -9.03 21.78
CA LEU A 2 -8.29 -8.97 20.63
C LEU A 2 -8.76 -10.40 20.34
N ILE A 3 -10.04 -10.69 20.55
CA ILE A 3 -10.63 -11.96 20.13
C ILE A 3 -10.91 -11.82 18.64
N VAL A 4 -10.00 -12.32 17.80
CA VAL A 4 -10.27 -12.49 16.36
C VAL A 4 -10.73 -13.92 16.15
N ALA A 5 -12.03 -14.10 15.99
CA ALA A 5 -12.54 -15.35 15.46
C ALA A 5 -12.09 -15.44 13.99
N ASN A 6 -11.33 -16.48 13.65
CA ASN A 6 -11.22 -16.93 12.26
C ASN A 6 -12.59 -17.50 11.86
N VAL A 7 -13.55 -16.63 11.57
CA VAL A 7 -14.60 -17.02 10.65
C VAL A 7 -13.88 -17.13 9.32
N LYS A 8 -13.58 -18.36 8.92
CA LYS A 8 -13.31 -18.69 7.53
C LYS A 8 -14.54 -18.21 6.77
N VAL A 9 -14.53 -16.96 6.28
CA VAL A 9 -15.61 -16.40 5.48
C VAL A 9 -15.53 -17.06 4.11
N TYR A 10 -15.93 -18.33 4.04
CA TYR A 10 -16.34 -18.97 2.79
C TYR A 10 -17.69 -18.42 2.31
N MET A 11 -18.35 -17.59 3.14
CA MET A 11 -19.68 -17.08 2.86
C MET A 11 -19.70 -15.97 1.80
N THR A 12 -18.58 -15.30 1.51
CA THR A 12 -18.50 -14.28 0.46
C THR A 12 -18.52 -14.86 -0.95
N MET A 13 -18.18 -16.14 -1.17
CA MET A 13 -18.25 -16.74 -2.51
C MET A 13 -19.68 -17.01 -2.99
N LEU A 14 -20.67 -17.09 -2.08
CA LEU A 14 -22.06 -17.45 -2.41
C LEU A 14 -22.99 -16.24 -2.63
N TYR A 15 -22.55 -15.02 -2.33
CA TYR A 15 -23.40 -13.84 -2.49
C TYR A 15 -23.45 -13.37 -3.95
N PRO A 16 -24.61 -12.89 -4.44
CA PRO A 16 -24.68 -12.16 -5.69
C PRO A 16 -23.74 -10.95 -5.71
N LEU A 17 -23.28 -10.55 -6.90
CA LEU A 17 -22.30 -9.47 -7.07
C LEU A 17 -22.72 -8.18 -6.33
N TYR A 18 -23.99 -7.77 -6.44
CA TYR A 18 -24.50 -6.56 -5.78
C TYR A 18 -24.32 -6.60 -4.25
N ALA A 19 -24.46 -7.77 -3.63
CA ALA A 19 -24.34 -7.93 -2.18
C ALA A 19 -22.86 -7.91 -1.75
N LYS A 20 -21.96 -8.46 -2.57
CA LYS A 20 -20.51 -8.33 -2.36
C LYS A 20 -20.10 -6.85 -2.43
N THR A 21 -20.50 -6.14 -3.48
CA THR A 21 -20.21 -4.71 -3.65
C THR A 21 -20.75 -3.89 -2.47
N ALA A 22 -22.01 -4.08 -2.08
CA ALA A 22 -22.59 -3.39 -0.93
C ALA A 22 -21.81 -3.65 0.36
N PHE A 23 -21.43 -4.91 0.61
CA PHE A 23 -20.61 -5.27 1.77
C PHE A 23 -19.24 -4.56 1.75
N CYS A 24 -18.55 -4.56 0.61
CA CYS A 24 -17.26 -3.86 0.47
C CYS A 24 -17.44 -2.35 0.73
N HIS A 25 -18.44 -1.72 0.14
CA HIS A 25 -18.73 -0.30 0.37
C HIS A 25 -18.96 0.02 1.85
N VAL A 26 -19.77 -0.78 2.54
CA VAL A 26 -20.02 -0.59 3.98
C VAL A 26 -18.74 -0.75 4.80
N CYS A 27 -17.98 -1.83 4.56
CA CYS A 27 -16.75 -2.11 5.30
C CYS A 27 -15.68 -1.04 5.10
N TYR A 28 -15.43 -0.60 3.86
CA TYR A 28 -14.39 0.40 3.58
C TYR A 28 -14.80 1.81 4.05
N ASN A 29 -16.09 2.17 4.00
CA ASN A 29 -16.57 3.44 4.53
C ASN A 29 -16.58 3.50 6.06
N ALA A 30 -16.67 2.35 6.74
CA ALA A 30 -16.67 2.27 8.20
C ALA A 30 -15.26 2.42 8.82
N LEU A 31 -14.20 2.22 8.04
CA LEU A 31 -12.82 2.41 8.52
C LEU A 31 -12.54 3.90 8.76
N ARG A 32 -12.44 4.28 10.03
CA ARG A 32 -12.18 5.65 10.48
C ARG A 32 -10.99 5.68 11.44
N LEU A 33 -10.21 6.76 11.35
CA LEU A 33 -9.19 7.07 12.35
C LEU A 33 -9.83 7.64 13.61
N THR A 34 -9.06 7.65 14.69
CA THR A 34 -9.34 8.55 15.81
C THR A 34 -9.15 9.98 15.35
N SER A 35 -9.92 10.92 15.92
CA SER A 35 -9.86 12.34 15.56
C SER A 35 -8.45 12.93 15.67
N THR A 36 -7.69 12.52 16.68
CA THR A 36 -6.29 12.93 16.87
C THR A 36 -5.42 12.52 15.68
N LEU A 37 -5.48 11.24 15.30
CA LEU A 37 -4.66 10.71 14.22
C LEU A 37 -5.12 11.22 12.85
N GLU A 38 -6.41 11.48 12.67
CA GLU A 38 -6.95 12.09 11.46
C GLU A 38 -6.38 13.49 11.24
N LYS A 39 -6.30 14.30 12.31
CA LYS A 39 -5.69 15.63 12.26
C LYS A 39 -4.20 15.56 11.89
N GLU A 40 -3.44 14.71 12.57
CA GLU A 40 -2.01 14.50 12.29
C GLU A 40 -1.76 14.07 10.84
N VAL A 41 -2.55 13.12 10.34
CA VAL A 41 -2.48 12.68 8.94
C VAL A 41 -2.80 13.81 7.98
N SER A 42 -3.81 14.63 8.28
CA SER A 42 -4.19 15.76 7.43
C SER A 42 -3.05 16.77 7.29
N GLU A 43 -2.48 17.20 8.42
CA GLU A 43 -1.34 18.13 8.45
C GLU A 43 -0.13 17.57 7.68
N LEU A 44 0.17 16.28 7.89
CA LEU A 44 1.24 15.59 7.17
C LEU A 44 0.96 15.55 5.66
N LEU A 45 -0.27 15.25 5.24
CA LEU A 45 -0.61 15.14 3.83
C LEU A 45 -0.62 16.48 3.11
N GLU A 46 -0.95 17.58 3.80
CA GLU A 46 -0.88 18.95 3.28
C GLU A 46 0.57 19.43 3.11
N ALA A 47 1.48 18.99 4.00
CA ALA A 47 2.89 19.34 3.91
C ALA A 47 3.65 18.61 2.77
N ILE A 48 3.10 17.51 2.24
CA ILE A 48 3.74 16.75 1.15
C ILE A 48 3.39 17.36 -0.22
N PRO A 49 4.38 17.81 -1.01
CA PRO A 49 4.14 18.30 -2.36
C PRO A 49 3.45 17.24 -3.23
N LYS A 50 2.36 17.64 -3.91
CA LYS A 50 1.63 16.76 -4.83
C LYS A 50 2.11 16.97 -6.28
N PRO A 51 2.09 15.93 -7.13
CA PRO A 51 1.79 14.54 -6.82
C PRO A 51 2.94 13.85 -6.07
N PHE A 52 2.64 12.82 -5.28
CA PHE A 52 3.65 12.05 -4.55
C PHE A 52 3.48 10.53 -4.66
N LEU A 53 4.62 9.85 -4.58
CA LEU A 53 4.74 8.40 -4.59
C LEU A 53 4.92 7.88 -3.17
N SER A 54 4.04 6.97 -2.73
CA SER A 54 4.25 6.21 -1.49
C SER A 54 5.11 4.98 -1.76
N LEU A 55 6.10 4.76 -0.89
CA LEU A 55 7.02 3.61 -0.93
C LEU A 55 6.95 2.83 0.38
N HIS A 56 6.34 1.65 0.35
CA HIS A 56 6.32 0.74 1.50
C HIS A 56 7.43 -0.33 1.35
N LEU A 57 8.58 -0.04 1.94
CA LEU A 57 9.80 -0.83 1.82
C LEU A 57 10.04 -1.66 3.08
N ARG A 58 10.37 -2.96 2.91
CA ARG A 58 10.80 -3.86 4.00
C ARG A 58 12.32 -4.06 4.05
N PHE A 59 13.08 -3.14 3.46
CA PHE A 59 14.55 -3.15 3.43
C PHE A 59 15.09 -1.74 3.68
N GLU A 60 16.39 -1.63 3.95
CA GLU A 60 17.03 -0.33 4.18
C GLU A 60 16.94 0.59 2.95
N LEU A 61 16.80 1.89 3.22
CA LEU A 61 16.67 2.97 2.23
C LEU A 61 17.96 3.28 1.43
N LYS A 62 19.01 2.46 1.58
CA LYS A 62 20.32 2.71 0.95
C LYS A 62 20.16 2.77 -0.58
N GLY A 63 20.61 3.88 -1.18
CA GLY A 63 20.56 4.11 -2.62
C GLY A 63 19.23 4.69 -3.15
N LEU A 64 18.25 4.97 -2.29
CA LEU A 64 17.02 5.62 -2.74
C LEU A 64 17.26 7.11 -3.05
N THR A 65 18.14 7.77 -2.29
CA THR A 65 18.50 9.19 -2.44
C THR A 65 19.25 9.50 -3.75
N SER A 66 19.85 8.50 -4.41
CA SER A 66 20.46 8.68 -5.73
C SER A 66 19.44 8.61 -6.87
N VAL A 67 18.21 8.15 -6.59
CA VAL A 67 17.12 8.00 -7.57
C VAL A 67 16.04 9.05 -7.35
N TYR A 68 15.69 9.32 -6.09
CA TYR A 68 14.66 10.29 -5.72
C TYR A 68 15.30 11.46 -4.97
N ALA A 69 15.11 12.68 -5.50
CA ALA A 69 15.69 13.89 -4.91
C ALA A 69 14.94 14.35 -3.64
N ASN A 70 13.62 14.19 -3.61
CA ASN A 70 12.75 14.72 -2.54
C ASN A 70 12.15 13.57 -1.73
N ILE A 71 12.95 12.97 -0.85
CA ILE A 71 12.51 11.88 0.02
C ILE A 71 12.00 12.46 1.33
N PHE A 72 10.72 12.24 1.60
CA PHE A 72 10.11 12.60 2.87
C PHE A 72 10.02 11.36 3.77
N THR A 73 10.69 11.40 4.91
CA THR A 73 10.60 10.36 5.94
C THR A 73 9.72 10.82 7.09
N LYS A 74 9.21 9.88 7.87
CA LYS A 74 8.33 10.17 9.02
C LYS A 74 8.92 11.16 10.03
N SER A 75 10.24 11.14 10.17
CA SER A 75 11.01 12.04 11.03
C SER A 75 11.01 13.51 10.58
N ILE A 76 10.57 13.82 9.36
CA ILE A 76 10.47 15.21 8.87
C ILE A 76 9.21 15.89 9.40
N PHE A 77 8.15 15.12 9.69
CA PHE A 77 6.85 15.66 10.06
C PHE A 77 6.57 15.60 11.57
N HIS A 78 7.37 14.84 12.33
CA HIS A 78 7.23 14.69 13.78
C HIS A 78 8.60 14.86 14.43
N SER A 79 8.64 15.38 15.66
CA SER A 79 9.88 15.36 16.43
C SER A 79 10.34 13.90 16.59
N VAL A 80 11.67 13.69 16.59
CA VAL A 80 12.25 12.34 16.70
C VAL A 80 11.77 11.65 17.98
N GLU A 81 11.56 12.42 19.05
CA GLU A 81 11.06 11.96 20.36
C GLU A 81 9.58 11.60 20.33
N ASP A 82 8.71 12.46 19.80
CA ASP A 82 7.27 12.17 19.69
C ASP A 82 7.05 10.95 18.82
N PHE A 83 7.75 10.87 17.69
CA PHE A 83 7.69 9.70 16.83
C PHE A 83 8.27 8.45 17.50
N ALA A 84 9.37 8.54 18.24
CA ALA A 84 9.92 7.39 18.97
C ALA A 84 8.89 6.83 19.97
N ASN A 85 8.20 7.72 20.67
CA ASN A 85 7.22 7.40 21.71
C ASN A 85 5.87 6.90 21.16
N MET A 86 5.55 7.15 19.89
CA MET A 86 4.35 6.61 19.25
C MET A 86 4.33 5.08 19.27
N HIS A 87 3.18 4.52 19.64
CA HIS A 87 2.94 3.07 19.60
C HIS A 87 3.02 2.54 18.16
N GLY A 88 3.48 1.29 18.01
CA GLY A 88 3.70 0.66 16.70
C GLY A 88 2.47 0.65 15.80
N ASN A 89 1.28 0.40 16.37
CA ASN A 89 0.03 0.41 15.60
C ASN A 89 -0.32 1.81 15.06
N THR A 90 -0.02 2.87 15.81
CA THR A 90 -0.24 4.25 15.37
C THR A 90 0.69 4.58 14.20
N LYS A 91 1.96 4.16 14.27
CA LYS A 91 2.92 4.30 13.16
C LYS A 91 2.46 3.56 11.90
N ALA A 92 1.90 2.36 12.04
CA ALA A 92 1.37 1.57 10.93
C ALA A 92 0.09 2.20 10.34
N ALA A 93 -0.75 2.80 11.17
CA ALA A 93 -1.93 3.54 10.72
C ALA A 93 -1.54 4.79 9.90
N LEU A 94 -0.50 5.53 10.33
CA LEU A 94 0.08 6.62 9.52
C LEU A 94 0.56 6.12 8.15
N ASP A 95 1.35 5.04 8.11
CA ASP A 95 1.83 4.47 6.84
C ASP A 95 0.68 4.12 5.91
N TYR A 96 -0.39 3.56 6.47
CA TYR A 96 -1.57 3.14 5.71
C TYR A 96 -2.24 4.36 5.09
N TYR A 97 -2.47 5.42 5.86
CA TYR A 97 -3.14 6.62 5.39
C TYR A 97 -2.35 7.39 4.33
N VAL A 98 -1.03 7.49 4.50
CA VAL A 98 -0.14 8.06 3.49
C VAL A 98 -0.22 7.26 2.19
N SER A 99 -0.23 5.93 2.29
CA SER A 99 -0.29 5.04 1.12
C SER A 99 -1.60 5.14 0.35
N ILE A 100 -2.75 5.17 1.02
CA ILE A 100 -4.07 5.27 0.36
C ILE A 100 -4.41 6.69 -0.14
N SER A 101 -3.58 7.68 0.19
CA SER A 101 -3.76 9.08 -0.21
C SER A 101 -2.74 9.53 -1.26
N SER A 102 -1.82 8.63 -1.64
CA SER A 102 -0.79 8.88 -2.65
C SER A 102 -1.29 8.77 -4.09
N ASP A 103 -0.67 9.49 -5.01
CA ASP A 103 -0.97 9.42 -6.44
C ASP A 103 -0.54 8.07 -7.03
N SER A 104 0.50 7.47 -6.46
CA SER A 104 0.99 6.14 -6.81
C SER A 104 1.57 5.46 -5.57
N ASN A 105 1.44 4.15 -5.49
CA ASN A 105 1.95 3.37 -4.36
C ASN A 105 2.78 2.19 -4.86
N VAL A 106 3.98 2.00 -4.30
CA VAL A 106 4.83 0.84 -4.56
C VAL A 106 5.18 0.17 -3.25
N ALA A 107 5.02 -1.16 -3.18
CA ALA A 107 5.47 -1.94 -2.04
C ALA A 107 6.34 -3.12 -2.44
N THR A 108 7.33 -3.39 -1.60
CA THR A 108 8.31 -4.49 -1.79
C THR A 108 7.76 -5.86 -1.43
N TYR A 109 6.71 -5.91 -0.61
CA TYR A 109 6.13 -7.12 -0.08
C TYR A 109 4.62 -6.97 -0.03
N PHE A 110 3.88 -7.98 -0.49
CA PHE A 110 2.42 -7.98 -0.40
C PHE A 110 1.96 -8.57 0.94
N GLY A 111 2.05 -7.77 1.99
CA GLY A 111 1.64 -8.13 3.35
C GLY A 111 0.18 -7.82 3.66
N ASN A 112 -0.21 -8.03 4.92
CA ASN A 112 -1.59 -7.76 5.37
C ASN A 112 -1.97 -6.28 5.20
N MET A 113 -1.06 -5.38 5.55
CA MET A 113 -1.25 -3.95 5.34
C MET A 113 -1.37 -3.61 3.85
N ASP A 114 -0.51 -4.17 3.01
CA ASP A 114 -0.51 -3.94 1.57
C ASP A 114 -1.79 -4.41 0.88
N LYS A 115 -2.40 -5.50 1.36
CA LYS A 115 -3.72 -5.95 0.94
C LYS A 115 -4.80 -4.90 1.25
N MET A 116 -4.76 -4.32 2.45
CA MET A 116 -5.69 -3.24 2.84
C MET A 116 -5.47 -1.99 1.99
N VAL A 117 -4.21 -1.60 1.75
CA VAL A 117 -3.86 -0.46 0.89
C VAL A 117 -4.36 -0.69 -0.55
N ALA A 118 -4.11 -1.87 -1.12
CA ALA A 118 -4.57 -2.22 -2.47
C ALA A 118 -6.10 -2.10 -2.57
N ALA A 119 -6.79 -2.68 -1.61
CA ALA A 119 -8.25 -2.70 -1.56
C ALA A 119 -8.85 -1.29 -1.42
N MET A 120 -8.33 -0.48 -0.50
CA MET A 120 -8.81 0.89 -0.28
C MET A 120 -8.48 1.81 -1.46
N ARG A 121 -7.32 1.64 -2.10
CA ARG A 121 -6.97 2.39 -3.31
C ARG A 121 -7.87 2.01 -4.48
N ALA A 122 -8.15 0.72 -4.68
CA ALA A 122 -9.12 0.25 -5.67
C ALA A 122 -10.51 0.84 -5.39
N PHE A 123 -10.96 0.82 -4.13
CA PHE A 123 -12.21 1.44 -3.69
C PHE A 123 -12.31 2.93 -4.02
N LYS A 124 -11.20 3.66 -3.89
CA LYS A 124 -11.11 5.09 -4.23
C LYS A 124 -10.92 5.35 -5.74
N GLY A 125 -10.83 4.32 -6.58
CA GLY A 125 -10.54 4.48 -8.01
C GLY A 125 -9.11 4.93 -8.30
N LEU A 126 -8.13 4.53 -7.46
CA LEU A 126 -6.71 4.87 -7.59
C LEU A 126 -5.92 3.66 -8.13
N PRO A 127 -5.80 3.47 -9.46
CA PRO A 127 -5.29 2.23 -10.06
C PRO A 127 -3.77 2.06 -9.93
N LYS A 128 -3.01 3.14 -9.73
CA LYS A 128 -1.54 3.13 -9.70
C LYS A 128 -0.99 2.52 -8.41
N THR A 129 -1.02 1.20 -8.32
CA THR A 129 -0.55 0.43 -7.16
C THR A 129 0.29 -0.74 -7.64
N LEU A 130 1.56 -0.79 -7.24
CA LEU A 130 2.50 -1.81 -7.65
C LEU A 130 3.01 -2.61 -6.45
N PHE A 131 2.92 -3.92 -6.54
CA PHE A 131 3.59 -4.85 -5.64
C PHE A 131 4.74 -5.53 -6.38
N LEU A 132 5.96 -5.38 -5.86
CA LEU A 132 7.12 -5.99 -6.49
C LEU A 132 7.06 -7.53 -6.34
N SER A 133 7.05 -8.22 -7.47
CA SER A 133 7.01 -9.67 -7.61
C SER A 133 8.36 -10.27 -7.26
N ARG A 134 8.50 -10.70 -6.01
CA ARG A 134 9.68 -11.47 -5.55
C ARG A 134 9.88 -12.75 -6.34
N ARG A 135 8.80 -13.40 -6.77
CA ARG A 135 8.84 -14.56 -7.66
C ARG A 135 9.37 -14.18 -9.04
N GLY A 136 8.84 -13.11 -9.64
CA GLY A 136 9.32 -12.60 -10.93
C GLY A 136 10.80 -12.25 -10.86
N PHE A 137 11.22 -11.55 -9.82
CA PHE A 137 12.63 -11.26 -9.57
C PHE A 137 13.49 -12.53 -9.46
N ALA A 138 13.10 -13.51 -8.64
CA ALA A 138 13.83 -14.76 -8.48
C ALA A 138 13.94 -15.57 -9.79
N VAL A 139 12.87 -15.64 -10.58
CA VAL A 139 12.86 -16.34 -11.88
C VAL A 139 13.75 -15.63 -12.90
N LEU A 140 13.67 -14.31 -13.01
CA LEU A 140 14.48 -13.56 -13.99
C LEU A 140 15.97 -13.59 -13.62
N THR A 141 16.29 -13.49 -12.33
CA THR A 141 17.68 -13.58 -11.86
C THR A 141 18.25 -14.99 -11.99
N SER A 142 17.45 -16.06 -11.84
CA SER A 142 17.92 -17.43 -12.10
C SER A 142 18.27 -17.67 -13.57
N GLN A 143 17.63 -16.93 -14.48
CA GLN A 143 17.97 -16.87 -15.91
C GLN A 143 19.20 -15.99 -16.20
N ARG A 144 19.93 -15.55 -15.16
CA ARG A 144 21.13 -14.71 -15.24
C ARG A 144 20.91 -13.31 -15.84
N LEU A 145 19.66 -12.82 -15.90
CA LEU A 145 19.38 -11.44 -16.28
C LEU A 145 19.97 -10.47 -15.24
N LYS A 146 20.61 -9.41 -15.72
CA LYS A 146 21.23 -8.35 -14.89
C LYS A 146 21.05 -6.98 -15.54
N GLY A 147 21.26 -5.92 -14.74
CA GLY A 147 21.27 -4.54 -15.21
C GLY A 147 20.02 -4.16 -16.00
N LYS A 148 20.20 -3.52 -17.16
CA LYS A 148 19.12 -3.04 -18.02
C LYS A 148 18.17 -4.15 -18.47
N ALA A 149 18.69 -5.32 -18.83
CA ALA A 149 17.86 -6.44 -19.29
C ALA A 149 16.94 -6.97 -18.17
N LEU A 150 17.44 -7.04 -16.93
CA LEU A 150 16.62 -7.40 -15.77
C LEU A 150 15.54 -6.34 -15.50
N LEU A 151 15.90 -5.06 -15.58
CA LEU A 151 14.97 -3.95 -15.36
C LEU A 151 13.82 -3.97 -16.38
N GLU A 152 14.13 -4.16 -17.66
CA GLU A 152 13.13 -4.25 -18.73
C GLU A 152 12.22 -5.46 -18.56
N ALA A 153 12.77 -6.62 -18.20
CA ALA A 153 11.99 -7.82 -17.95
C ALA A 153 11.08 -7.67 -16.73
N LEU A 154 11.59 -7.10 -15.63
CA LEU A 154 10.77 -6.76 -14.45
C LEU A 154 9.67 -5.77 -14.82
N TRP A 155 9.97 -4.73 -15.61
CA TRP A 155 8.94 -3.80 -16.04
C TRP A 155 7.82 -4.49 -16.81
N LYS A 156 8.15 -5.43 -17.70
CA LYS A 156 7.14 -6.25 -18.41
C LYS A 156 6.30 -7.10 -17.45
N VAL A 157 6.91 -7.69 -16.42
CA VAL A 157 6.18 -8.49 -15.41
C VAL A 157 5.16 -7.65 -14.63
N HIS A 158 5.44 -6.37 -14.41
CA HIS A 158 4.66 -5.54 -13.49
C HIS A 158 3.77 -4.49 -14.17
N ARG A 159 3.91 -4.29 -15.48
CA ARG A 159 3.25 -3.19 -16.19
C ARG A 159 1.73 -3.23 -16.01
N ASP A 160 1.14 -4.40 -16.22
CA ASP A 160 -0.31 -4.58 -16.20
C ASP A 160 -0.85 -4.42 -14.78
N ASP A 161 -0.16 -4.98 -13.79
CA ASP A 161 -0.49 -4.81 -12.36
C ASP A 161 -0.46 -3.33 -11.94
N PHE A 162 0.56 -2.57 -12.37
CA PHE A 162 0.69 -1.15 -12.02
C PHE A 162 -0.35 -0.25 -12.69
N VAL A 163 -0.71 -0.53 -13.95
CA VAL A 163 -1.66 0.30 -14.72
C VAL A 163 -3.10 -0.02 -14.35
N MET A 164 -3.43 -1.30 -14.16
CA MET A 164 -4.80 -1.76 -14.00
C MET A 164 -5.15 -2.16 -12.55
N GLY A 165 -4.17 -2.22 -11.64
CA GLY A 165 -4.38 -2.74 -10.30
C GLY A 165 -4.75 -4.23 -10.29
N VAL A 166 -4.39 -4.97 -11.35
CA VAL A 166 -4.63 -6.41 -11.48
C VAL A 166 -3.86 -7.14 -10.36
N GLY A 167 -4.54 -8.00 -9.61
CA GLY A 167 -4.03 -8.57 -8.37
C GLY A 167 -4.43 -7.81 -7.09
N SER A 168 -5.26 -6.76 -7.20
CA SER A 168 -5.94 -6.18 -6.05
C SER A 168 -6.71 -7.26 -5.29
N ALA A 169 -6.75 -7.15 -3.95
CA ALA A 169 -7.35 -8.17 -3.08
C ALA A 169 -8.88 -8.32 -3.27
N LEU A 170 -9.50 -7.58 -4.20
CA LEU A 170 -10.94 -7.44 -4.37
C LEU A 170 -11.38 -7.27 -5.84
N PRO A 171 -11.10 -8.22 -6.74
CA PRO A 171 -11.68 -8.16 -8.09
C PRO A 171 -13.21 -8.22 -8.05
N ASP A 172 -13.80 -8.82 -7.01
CA ASP A 172 -15.24 -9.02 -6.84
C ASP A 172 -15.99 -7.84 -6.19
N CYS A 173 -15.28 -6.79 -5.73
CA CYS A 173 -15.93 -5.62 -5.12
C CYS A 173 -16.25 -4.50 -6.14
N PHE A 174 -15.72 -4.58 -7.36
CA PHE A 174 -15.75 -3.49 -8.36
C PHE A 174 -16.11 -4.02 -9.74
#